data_AF-A0A0B8QLE5-F1
#
_entry.id   AF-A0A0B8QLE5-F1
#
_cell.length_a   1.000
_cell.length_b   1.000
_cell.length_c   1.000
_cell.angle_alpha   90.00
_cell.angle_beta   90.00
_cell.angle_gamma   90.00
#
_symmetry.space_group_name_H-M   'P 1'
#
loop_
_entity.id
_entity.type
_entity.pdbx_description
1 polymer ?
#
loop_
_entity_poly.entity_id
_entity_poly.type
_entity_poly.pdbx_seq_one_letter_code
_entity_poly.pdbx_strand_id
1 'polypeptide(L)'
;MQTQVFKNANEFNAAFNEFKKYCLLNKLGYQNLGMHSEKVDALWHQFILFTREYHDFCIEHLGSFLHHEPSLEQLPEAQSGFFQAYQSEFGQLNSLWLDGANCIARSANCTAKQNCTARLNCTAKLNCTAQLASRNCTARVVS
;
A
#
# COMPACT_ATOMS: atom_id res chain seq x y z
N MET A 1 7.57 25.20 1.54
CA MET A 1 7.62 24.63 2.90
C MET A 1 7.92 23.15 2.74
N GLN A 2 9.00 22.64 3.34
CA GLN A 2 9.22 21.20 3.43
C GLN A 2 8.14 20.64 4.36
N THR A 3 7.20 19.87 3.81
CA THR A 3 6.19 19.16 4.58
C THR A 3 6.89 18.05 5.36
N GLN A 4 6.67 18.01 6.67
CA GLN A 4 7.20 16.94 7.51
C GLN A 4 6.40 15.66 7.24
N VAL A 5 6.91 14.76 6.39
CA VAL A 5 6.24 13.52 5.98
C VAL A 5 6.09 12.52 7.14
N PHE A 6 7.09 12.47 8.03
CA PHE A 6 7.12 11.58 9.18
C PHE A 6 6.96 12.37 10.49
N LYS A 7 6.06 11.92 11.36
CA LYS A 7 5.77 12.54 12.66
C LYS A 7 6.76 12.11 13.75
N ASN A 8 7.32 10.91 13.63
CA ASN A 8 8.26 10.35 14.60
C ASN A 8 9.10 9.22 13.99
N ALA A 9 10.11 8.76 14.75
CA ALA A 9 11.02 7.70 14.33
C ALA A 9 10.32 6.35 14.09
N ASN A 10 9.23 6.04 14.80
CA ASN A 10 8.52 4.77 14.60
C ASN A 10 7.83 4.72 13.23
N GLU A 11 7.23 5.83 12.81
CA GLU A 11 6.60 5.95 11.48
C GLU A 11 7.64 5.84 10.37
N PHE A 12 8.79 6.50 10.53
CA PHE A 12 9.92 6.37 9.61
C PHE A 12 10.43 4.91 9.55
N ASN A 13 10.66 4.28 10.70
CA ASN A 13 11.15 2.90 10.77
C ASN A 13 10.17 1.91 10.14
N ALA A 14 8.87 2.14 10.30
CA ALA A 14 7.85 1.34 9.63
C ALA A 14 7.94 1.50 8.09
N ALA A 15 7.99 2.73 7.58
CA ALA A 15 8.14 2.98 6.15
C ALA A 15 9.46 2.44 5.59
N PHE A 16 10.55 2.57 6.33
CA PHE A 16 11.85 2.03 5.95
C PHE A 16 11.87 0.50 5.89
N ASN A 17 11.16 -0.17 6.81
CA ASN A 17 10.99 -1.62 6.75
C ASN A 17 10.17 -2.06 5.53
N GLU A 18 9.13 -1.31 5.18
CA GLU A 18 8.33 -1.58 3.99
C GLU A 18 9.11 -1.25 2.69
N PHE A 19 9.94 -0.21 2.66
CA PHE A 19 10.84 0.08 1.55
C PHE A 19 11.81 -1.09 1.26
N LYS A 20 12.40 -1.69 2.30
CA LYS A 20 13.27 -2.87 2.13
C LYS A 20 12.53 -4.05 1.51
N LYS A 21 11.27 -4.28 1.90
CA LYS A 21 10.43 -5.33 1.30
C LYS A 21 10.16 -5.05 -0.18
N TYR A 22 9.84 -3.80 -0.53
CA TYR A 22 9.68 -3.38 -1.92
C TYR A 22 10.95 -3.61 -2.76
N CYS A 23 12.13 -3.25 -2.21
CA CYS A 23 13.41 -3.53 -2.84
C CYS A 23 13.64 -5.04 -3.04
N LEU A 24 13.28 -5.86 -2.05
CA LEU A 24 13.40 -7.31 -2.14
C LEU A 24 12.49 -7.90 -3.23
N LEU A 25 11.25 -7.42 -3.37
CA LEU A 25 10.37 -7.85 -4.46
C LEU A 25 10.98 -7.54 -5.85
N ASN A 26 11.57 -6.35 -6.01
CA ASN A 26 12.29 -6.00 -7.25
C ASN A 26 13.49 -6.93 -7.48
N LYS A 27 14.28 -7.22 -6.43
CA LYS A 27 15.40 -8.17 -6.49
C LYS A 27 14.98 -9.59 -6.88
N LEU A 28 13.81 -10.04 -6.41
CA LEU A 28 13.24 -11.33 -6.75
C LEU A 28 12.68 -11.40 -8.18
N GLY A 29 12.66 -10.27 -8.90
CA GLY A 29 12.29 -10.20 -10.31
C GLY A 29 10.79 -10.02 -10.57
N TYR A 30 10.00 -9.72 -9.55
CA TYR A 30 8.59 -9.37 -9.75
C TYR A 30 8.47 -8.10 -10.60
N GLN A 31 7.54 -8.11 -11.55
CA GLN A 31 7.29 -7.01 -12.48
C GLN A 31 6.02 -6.25 -12.10
N ASN A 32 5.84 -5.04 -12.65
CA ASN A 32 4.65 -4.20 -12.41
C ASN A 32 4.40 -3.89 -10.92
N LEU A 33 5.49 -3.63 -10.18
CA LEU A 33 5.45 -3.26 -8.77
C LEU A 33 5.20 -1.75 -8.60
N GLY A 34 3.95 -1.33 -8.71
CA GLY A 34 3.58 0.07 -8.47
C GLY A 34 3.90 0.52 -7.04
N MET A 35 4.20 1.81 -6.87
CA MET A 35 4.40 2.41 -5.55
C MET A 35 3.04 2.86 -4.98
N HIS A 36 2.59 2.22 -3.88
CA HIS A 36 1.25 2.40 -3.28
C HIS A 36 1.25 3.14 -1.94
N SER A 37 2.40 3.63 -1.49
CA SER A 37 2.54 4.30 -0.20
C SER A 37 3.27 5.62 -0.35
N GLU A 38 2.60 6.74 -0.06
CA GLU A 38 3.21 8.08 -0.12
C GLU A 38 4.43 8.20 0.80
N LYS A 39 4.44 7.48 1.93
CA LYS A 39 5.55 7.51 2.89
C LYS A 39 6.75 6.72 2.39
N VAL A 40 6.52 5.52 1.84
CA VAL A 40 7.60 4.74 1.24
C VAL A 40 8.15 5.48 0.02
N ASP A 41 7.27 6.08 -0.77
CA ASP A 41 7.63 6.90 -1.92
C ASP A 41 8.48 8.11 -1.53
N ALA A 42 8.04 8.89 -0.53
CA ALA A 42 8.80 10.04 -0.05
C ALA A 42 10.17 9.66 0.52
N LEU A 43 10.27 8.53 1.22
CA LEU A 43 11.55 8.00 1.70
C LEU A 43 12.46 7.64 0.52
N TRP A 44 11.93 6.92 -0.46
CA TRP A 44 12.69 6.49 -1.62
C TRP A 44 13.18 7.68 -2.45
N HIS A 45 12.31 8.66 -2.69
CA HIS A 45 12.67 9.94 -3.32
C HIS A 45 13.83 10.63 -2.61
N GLN A 46 13.79 10.71 -1.27
CA GLN A 46 14.87 11.33 -0.51
C GLN A 46 16.18 10.52 -0.59
N PHE A 47 16.10 9.19 -0.65
CA PHE A 47 17.28 8.33 -0.77
C PHE A 47 17.99 8.50 -2.13
N ILE A 48 17.23 8.64 -3.22
CA ILE A 48 17.76 8.87 -4.57
C ILE A 48 18.67 10.10 -4.65
N LEU A 49 18.41 11.13 -3.83
CA LEU A 49 19.23 12.34 -3.79
C LEU A 49 20.67 12.09 -3.29
N PHE A 50 20.89 11.03 -2.52
CA PHE A 50 22.22 10.53 -2.17
C PHE A 50 22.74 9.64 -3.29
N THR A 51 22.95 10.24 -4.47
CA THR A 51 23.07 9.51 -5.75
C THR A 51 24.18 8.45 -5.77
N ARG A 52 25.30 8.67 -5.08
CA ARG A 52 26.40 7.69 -4.98
C ARG A 52 25.97 6.51 -4.11
N GLU A 53 25.50 6.79 -2.91
CA GLU A 53 25.04 5.79 -1.94
C GLU A 53 23.84 4.99 -2.47
N TYR A 54 22.94 5.64 -3.20
CA TYR A 54 21.80 5.00 -3.85
C TYR A 54 22.25 4.05 -4.96
N HIS A 55 23.15 4.50 -5.83
CA HIS A 55 23.72 3.66 -6.88
C HIS A 55 24.42 2.43 -6.28
N ASP A 56 25.29 2.64 -5.30
CA ASP A 56 26.07 1.56 -4.68
C ASP A 56 25.13 0.58 -3.96
N PHE A 57 24.13 1.07 -3.23
CA PHE A 57 23.07 0.23 -2.65
C PHE A 57 22.38 -0.64 -3.69
N CYS A 58 21.94 -0.05 -4.81
CA CYS A 58 21.25 -0.78 -5.87
C CYS A 58 22.13 -1.90 -6.46
N ILE A 59 23.38 -1.59 -6.80
CA ILE A 59 24.28 -2.59 -7.38
C ILE A 59 24.63 -3.69 -6.37
N GLU A 60 24.98 -3.32 -5.15
CA GLU A 60 25.41 -4.28 -4.12
C GLU A 60 24.26 -5.17 -3.63
N HIS A 61 23.07 -4.60 -3.44
CA HIS A 61 21.97 -5.31 -2.77
C HIS A 61 20.93 -5.84 -3.74
N LEU A 62 20.70 -5.18 -4.88
CA LEU A 62 19.66 -5.54 -5.85
C LEU A 62 20.25 -6.17 -7.13
N GLY A 63 21.53 -5.94 -7.42
CA GLY A 63 22.20 -6.43 -8.62
C GLY A 63 21.95 -5.59 -9.88
N SER A 64 21.11 -4.56 -9.77
CA SER A 64 20.79 -3.62 -10.84
C SER A 64 20.33 -2.29 -10.27
N PHE A 65 20.40 -1.23 -11.08
CA PHE A 65 19.86 0.08 -10.70
C PHE A 65 18.34 0.02 -10.64
N LEU A 66 17.76 0.32 -9.48
CA LEU A 66 16.32 0.40 -9.32
C LEU A 66 15.85 1.78 -9.78
N HIS A 67 15.18 1.85 -10.93
CA HIS A 67 14.66 3.11 -11.44
C HIS A 67 13.41 3.51 -10.67
N HIS A 68 13.37 4.76 -10.23
CA HIS A 68 12.14 5.38 -9.74
C HIS A 68 11.42 6.02 -10.92
N GLU A 69 10.19 5.58 -11.16
CA GLU A 69 9.31 6.20 -12.15
C GLU A 69 8.17 6.91 -11.41
N PRO A 70 8.03 8.24 -11.55
CA PRO A 70 6.91 8.95 -10.97
C PRO A 70 5.62 8.40 -11.59
N SER A 71 4.69 7.95 -10.76
CA SER A 71 3.39 7.47 -11.24
C SER A 71 2.57 8.65 -11.76
N LEU A 72 2.63 8.88 -13.07
CA LEU A 72 1.76 9.85 -13.74
C LEU A 72 0.28 9.43 -13.67
N GLU A 73 0.04 8.12 -13.54
CA GLU A 73 -1.25 7.51 -13.28
C GLU A 73 -1.07 6.38 -12.27
N GLN A 74 -1.90 6.33 -11.23
CA GLN A 74 -2.02 5.14 -10.39
C GLN A 74 -2.45 4.00 -11.31
N LEU A 75 -1.55 3.04 -11.59
CA LEU A 75 -1.96 1.81 -12.25
C LEU A 75 -3.14 1.24 -11.45
N PRO A 76 -4.27 0.91 -12.11
CA PRO A 76 -5.38 0.29 -11.41
C PRO A 76 -4.86 -0.86 -10.56
N GLU A 77 -5.37 -1.01 -9.34
CA GLU A 77 -4.92 -2.04 -8.39
C GLU A 77 -4.85 -3.44 -9.02
N ALA A 78 -5.78 -3.71 -9.95
CA ALA A 78 -5.85 -4.94 -10.76
C ALA A 78 -4.67 -5.16 -11.73
N GLN A 79 -3.91 -4.13 -12.08
CA GLN A 79 -2.73 -4.19 -12.96
C GLN A 79 -1.41 -4.23 -12.17
N SER A 80 -1.43 -3.87 -10.88
CA SER A 80 -0.25 -3.88 -10.04
C SER A 80 -0.05 -5.27 -9.44
N GLY A 81 0.98 -6.00 -9.92
CA GLY A 81 1.39 -7.30 -9.34
C GLY A 81 1.90 -7.20 -7.90
N PHE A 82 2.10 -5.98 -7.38
CA PHE A 82 2.62 -5.70 -6.05
C PHE A 82 1.87 -6.42 -4.92
N PHE A 83 0.54 -6.33 -4.85
CA PHE A 83 -0.21 -6.86 -3.71
C PHE A 83 -0.12 -8.38 -3.60
N GLN A 84 -0.20 -9.06 -4.75
CA GLN A 84 -0.03 -10.50 -4.83
C GLN A 84 1.40 -10.93 -4.46
N ALA A 85 2.40 -10.24 -5.01
CA ALA A 85 3.81 -10.51 -4.72
C ALA A 85 4.12 -10.29 -3.23
N TYR A 86 3.66 -9.18 -2.67
CA TYR A 86 3.84 -8.86 -1.25
C TYR A 86 3.21 -9.94 -0.36
N GLN A 87 1.97 -10.36 -0.67
CA GLN A 87 1.29 -11.40 0.12
C GLN A 87 1.98 -12.76 0.03
N SER A 88 2.48 -13.12 -1.15
CA SER A 88 3.27 -14.33 -1.37
C SER A 88 4.50 -14.37 -0.48
N GLU A 89 5.26 -13.27 -0.44
CA GLU A 89 6.57 -13.24 0.21
C GLU A 89 6.51 -12.89 1.71
N PHE A 90 5.54 -12.08 2.12
CA PHE A 90 5.50 -11.48 3.47
C PHE A 90 4.20 -11.71 4.24
N GLY A 91 3.18 -12.32 3.61
CA GLY A 91 1.88 -12.57 4.21
C GLY A 91 1.02 -11.32 4.31
N GLN A 92 0.58 -10.96 5.53
CA GLN A 92 -0.39 -9.88 5.69
C GLN A 92 0.18 -8.52 5.27
N LEU A 93 -0.61 -7.77 4.49
CA LEU A 93 -0.27 -6.40 4.09
C LEU A 93 -0.09 -5.49 5.30
N ASN A 94 0.96 -4.67 5.26
CA ASN A 94 1.11 -3.54 6.16
C ASN A 94 0.13 -2.43 5.75
N SER A 95 -0.50 -1.78 6.73
CA SER A 95 -1.44 -0.68 6.47
C SER A 95 -0.81 0.50 5.73
N LEU A 96 0.51 0.68 5.77
CA LEU A 96 1.22 1.72 5.02
C LEU A 96 1.03 1.62 3.50
N TRP A 97 0.75 0.43 2.98
CA TRP A 97 0.46 0.21 1.56
C TRP A 97 -0.97 0.56 1.15
N LEU A 98 -1.81 0.97 2.12
CA LEU A 98 -3.19 1.39 1.90
C LEU A 98 -3.33 2.93 1.96
N ASP A 99 -2.25 3.67 2.22
CA ASP A 99 -2.29 5.14 2.37
C ASP A 99 -2.68 5.85 1.06
N GLY A 100 -2.40 5.25 -0.11
CA GLY A 100 -2.82 5.76 -1.44
C GLY A 100 -4.21 5.29 -1.90
N ALA A 101 -4.84 4.36 -1.19
CA ALA A 101 -6.18 3.87 -1.50
C ALA A 101 -7.23 4.87 -1.00
N ASN A 102 -7.30 6.01 -1.69
CA ASN A 102 -8.37 6.96 -1.48
C ASN A 102 -9.67 6.26 -1.89
N CYS A 103 -10.52 5.89 -0.93
CA CYS A 103 -11.85 5.40 -1.23
C CYS A 103 -12.66 6.55 -1.85
N ILE A 104 -12.50 6.79 -3.16
CA ILE A 104 -13.42 7.63 -3.91
C ILE A 104 -14.69 6.81 -4.02
N ALA A 105 -15.61 7.00 -3.08
CA ALA A 105 -16.97 6.51 -3.19
C ALA A 105 -17.62 7.20 -4.40
N ARG A 106 -17.35 6.69 -5.61
CA ARG A 106 -18.20 6.96 -6.76
C ARG A 106 -19.54 6.35 -6.40
N SER A 107 -20.54 7.22 -6.31
CA SER A 107 -21.93 6.92 -6.00
C SER A 107 -22.51 5.89 -6.98
N ALA A 108 -22.24 4.60 -6.79
CA ALA A 108 -22.99 3.52 -7.40
C ALA A 108 -22.59 2.18 -6.75
N ASN A 109 -23.53 1.59 -6.01
CA ASN A 109 -23.59 0.18 -5.68
C ASN A 109 -22.40 -0.44 -4.92
N CYS A 110 -22.24 -0.05 -3.66
CA CYS A 110 -21.67 -0.95 -2.67
C CYS A 110 -22.73 -2.00 -2.27
N THR A 111 -22.97 -3.01 -3.11
CA THR A 111 -23.80 -4.16 -2.76
C THR A 111 -22.89 -5.32 -2.34
N ALA A 112 -22.85 -5.56 -1.02
CA ALA A 112 -22.11 -6.58 -0.27
C ALA A 112 -20.69 -6.17 0.20
N LYS A 113 -20.46 -6.34 1.51
CA LYS A 113 -19.18 -6.10 2.20
C LYS A 113 -18.06 -6.92 1.54
N GLN A 114 -17.28 -6.27 0.68
CA GLN A 114 -15.86 -6.55 0.57
C GLN A 114 -15.15 -5.56 1.48
N ASN A 115 -14.80 -6.07 2.67
CA ASN A 115 -13.73 -5.59 3.55
C ASN A 115 -13.34 -4.10 3.45
N CYS A 116 -14.27 -3.19 3.75
CA CYS A 116 -13.96 -1.77 3.90
C CYS A 116 -13.10 -1.58 5.16
N THR A 117 -11.79 -1.77 5.05
CA THR A 117 -10.80 -1.28 6.02
C THR A 117 -10.56 0.20 5.76
N ALA A 118 -11.59 1.03 5.97
CA ALA A 118 -11.45 2.49 5.95
C ALA A 118 -11.35 2.99 7.40
N ARG A 119 -10.24 3.67 7.76
CA ARG A 119 -10.26 4.55 8.93
C ARG A 119 -10.87 5.89 8.50
N LEU A 120 -12.04 6.17 9.06
CA LEU A 120 -12.69 7.48 9.21
C LEU A 120 -13.56 8.01 8.06
N ASN A 121 -14.71 7.36 7.83
CA ASN A 121 -16.05 7.95 7.72
C ASN A 121 -16.97 7.04 6.89
N CYS A 122 -17.46 5.98 7.52
CA CYS A 122 -18.75 5.41 7.12
C CYS A 122 -19.83 6.40 7.56
N THR A 123 -20.34 7.27 6.70
CA THR A 123 -21.63 7.91 6.96
C THR A 123 -22.73 6.87 6.77
N ALA A 124 -22.85 5.95 7.71
CA ALA A 124 -23.96 5.02 7.79
C ALA A 124 -24.77 5.36 9.05
N LYS A 125 -25.98 5.91 8.85
CA LYS A 125 -27.05 5.73 9.82
C LYS A 125 -27.41 4.23 9.79
N LEU A 126 -27.08 3.54 10.88
CA LEU A 126 -27.47 2.19 11.33
C LEU A 126 -26.61 0.95 10.99
N ASN A 127 -26.03 0.43 12.09
CA ASN A 127 -25.89 -0.95 12.59
C ASN A 127 -25.35 -2.09 11.71
N CYS A 128 -24.21 -2.66 12.13
CA CYS A 128 -23.77 -4.01 11.78
C CYS A 128 -23.09 -4.68 12.98
N THR A 129 -23.54 -5.88 13.37
CA THR A 129 -22.82 -6.80 14.28
C THR A 129 -22.48 -8.09 13.54
N ALA A 130 -21.29 -8.65 13.77
CA ALA A 130 -20.80 -9.85 13.10
C ALA A 130 -20.54 -10.95 14.14
N GLN A 131 -21.08 -12.15 13.88
CA GLN A 131 -20.74 -13.34 14.65
C GLN A 131 -20.38 -14.48 13.70
N LEU A 132 -19.16 -14.97 13.92
CA LEU A 132 -18.53 -16.21 13.46
C LEU A 132 -18.17 -16.32 11.97
N ALA A 133 -16.90 -16.71 11.79
CA ALA A 133 -16.17 -16.82 10.54
C ALA A 133 -16.82 -17.80 9.56
N SER A 134 -16.67 -17.51 8.27
CA SER A 134 -17.21 -18.26 7.11
C SER A 134 -18.74 -18.23 6.97
N ARG A 135 -19.30 -17.15 6.42
CA ARG A 135 -20.55 -17.18 5.60
C ARG A 135 -20.90 -15.82 5.01
N ASN A 136 -21.32 -15.86 3.75
CA ASN A 136 -22.04 -14.80 3.04
C ASN A 136 -23.14 -14.20 3.94
N CYS A 137 -23.13 -12.87 4.11
CA CYS A 137 -24.18 -12.18 4.85
C CYS A 137 -25.48 -12.17 4.03
N THR A 138 -26.57 -12.71 4.58
CA THR A 138 -27.94 -12.52 4.07
C THR A 138 -28.67 -11.52 4.96
N ALA A 139 -29.22 -10.45 4.36
CA ALA A 139 -30.06 -9.49 5.06
C ALA A 139 -31.47 -10.07 5.21
N ARG A 140 -32.02 -10.06 6.44
CA ARG A 140 -33.44 -10.35 6.67
C ARG A 140 -34.09 -9.12 7.29
N VAL A 141 -35.14 -8.63 6.64
CA VAL A 141 -35.98 -7.54 7.14
C VAL A 141 -36.77 -8.07 8.33
N VAL A 142 -36.62 -7.43 9.49
CA VAL A 142 -37.50 -7.66 10.64
C VAL A 142 -38.51 -6.51 10.63
N SER A 143 -39.79 -6.88 10.46
CA SER A 143 -40.96 -6.02 10.55
C SER A 143 -41.19 -5.50 11.96
#